data_AF-A0A1V1RFU7-F1
#
_entry.id   AF-A0A1V1RFU7-F1
#
_cell.length_a   1.000
_cell.length_b   1.000
_cell.length_c   1.000
_cell.angle_alpha   90.00
_cell.angle_beta   90.00
_cell.angle_gamma   90.00
#
_symmetry.space_group_name_H-M   'P 1'
#
loop_
_entity.id
_entity.type
_entity.pdbx_description
1 polymer ?
#
loop_
_entity_poly.entity_id
_entity_poly.type
_entity_poly.pdbx_seq_one_letter_code
_entity_poly.pdbx_strand_id
1 'polypeptide(L)'
;MIVGVPKEIKNNEYRVGMTPGGVREFVHHGHTVLVERSAGEGSSFPDEAYAAAGAELVDTAEEVFARAEMIVKVKEPQAVEIEMLRPGQILFTYLHLAPDLPQTQGLIKSGAVCIAYETV
;
A
#
# COMPACT_ATOMS: atom_id res chain seq x y z
N MET A 1 12.00 9.31 -0.31
CA MET A 1 10.56 9.21 -0.60
C MET A 1 9.85 8.53 0.56
N ILE A 2 8.55 8.78 0.71
CA ILE A 2 7.69 8.12 1.68
C ILE A 2 6.93 6.97 1.00
N VAL A 3 7.14 5.74 1.46
CA VAL A 3 6.46 4.54 0.98
C VAL A 3 5.41 4.11 2.01
N GLY A 4 4.18 3.88 1.58
CA GLY A 4 3.05 3.50 2.43
C GLY A 4 2.64 2.06 2.22
N VAL A 5 2.39 1.36 3.33
CA VAL A 5 1.92 -0.03 3.36
C VAL A 5 0.63 -0.07 4.20
N PRO A 6 -0.54 0.17 3.59
CA PRO A 6 -1.81 0.07 4.29
C PRO A 6 -2.17 -1.40 4.54
N LYS A 7 -3.09 -1.63 5.48
CA LYS A 7 -3.69 -2.94 5.72
C LYS A 7 -4.58 -3.32 4.55
N GLU A 8 -4.55 -4.59 4.17
CA GLU A 8 -5.50 -5.09 3.16
C GLU A 8 -6.91 -5.19 3.74
N ILE A 9 -7.87 -4.62 3.02
CA ILE A 9 -9.28 -4.59 3.43
C ILE A 9 -10.17 -5.51 2.59
N LYS A 10 -9.61 -6.16 1.56
CA LYS A 10 -10.36 -7.14 0.77
C LYS A 10 -10.66 -8.37 1.62
N ASN A 11 -11.89 -8.87 1.53
CA ASN A 11 -12.32 -10.03 2.31
C ASN A 11 -11.40 -11.24 2.07
N ASN A 12 -11.00 -11.90 3.16
CA ASN A 12 -10.07 -13.05 3.18
C ASN A 12 -8.69 -12.78 2.56
N GLU A 13 -8.24 -11.52 2.51
CA GLU A 13 -6.85 -11.18 2.21
C GLU A 13 -6.08 -11.01 3.53
N TYR A 14 -5.08 -11.87 3.74
CA TYR A 14 -4.25 -11.88 4.95
C TYR A 14 -2.80 -11.49 4.66
N ARG A 15 -2.45 -11.34 3.38
CA ARG A 15 -1.12 -10.88 2.96
C ARG A 15 -0.97 -9.39 3.22
N VAL A 16 0.27 -8.91 3.16
CA VAL A 16 0.65 -7.52 3.33
C VAL A 16 1.56 -7.08 2.18
N GLY A 17 1.47 -5.81 1.77
CA GLY A 17 2.20 -5.29 0.60
C GLY A 17 3.71 -5.34 0.75
N MET A 18 4.24 -5.31 1.98
CA MET A 18 5.67 -5.32 2.25
C MET A 18 5.96 -6.03 3.56
N THR A 19 6.99 -6.88 3.58
CA THR A 19 7.47 -7.55 4.80
C THR A 19 8.42 -6.63 5.59
N PRO A 20 8.71 -6.93 6.87
CA PRO A 20 9.74 -6.21 7.63
C PRO A 20 11.13 -6.21 6.96
N GLY A 21 11.45 -7.24 6.16
CA GLY A 21 12.67 -7.28 5.35
C GLY A 21 12.69 -6.20 4.27
N GLY A 22 11.58 -6.03 3.55
CA GLY A 22 11.43 -4.96 2.55
C GLY A 22 11.48 -3.56 3.17
N VAL A 23 10.83 -3.39 4.33
CA VAL A 23 10.91 -2.13 5.11
C VAL A 23 12.36 -1.77 5.42
N ARG A 24 13.13 -2.72 5.95
CA ARG A 24 14.54 -2.51 6.30
C ARG A 24 15.35 -2.04 5.10
N GLU A 25 15.09 -2.58 3.92
CA GLU A 25 15.80 -2.21 2.69
C GLU A 25 15.49 -0.78 2.25
N PHE A 26 14.20 -0.40 2.25
CA PHE A 26 13.82 0.99 1.96
C PHE A 26 14.43 1.98 2.96
N VAL A 27 14.37 1.66 4.26
CA VAL A 27 14.97 2.48 5.32
C VAL A 27 16.49 2.57 5.14
N HIS A 28 17.16 1.47 4.81
CA HIS A 28 18.60 1.44 4.54
C HIS A 28 19.00 2.39 3.40
N HIS A 29 18.15 2.49 2.38
CA HIS A 29 18.34 3.43 1.25
C HIS A 29 17.84 4.87 1.52
N GLY A 30 17.50 5.20 2.77
CA GLY A 30 17.13 6.57 3.18
C GLY A 30 15.69 6.95 2.85
N HIS A 31 14.82 5.98 2.58
CA HIS A 31 13.38 6.21 2.43
C HIS A 31 12.66 6.08 3.79
N THR A 32 11.52 6.75 3.91
CA THR A 32 10.61 6.58 5.05
C THR A 32 9.57 5.56 4.67
N VAL A 33 9.27 4.61 5.56
CA VAL A 33 8.20 3.62 5.35
C VAL A 33 7.12 3.83 6.41
N LEU A 34 5.91 4.11 5.97
CA LEU A 34 4.71 4.16 6.81
C LEU A 34 4.01 2.81 6.71
N VAL A 35 3.70 2.21 7.85
CA VAL A 35 2.94 0.95 7.93
C VAL A 35 1.72 1.20 8.79
N GLU A 36 0.53 0.89 8.26
CA GLU A 36 -0.69 0.91 9.07
C GLU A 36 -0.59 -0.15 10.16
N ARG A 37 -1.00 0.20 11.39
CA ARG A 37 -1.05 -0.75 12.50
C ARG A 37 -1.83 -2.00 12.12
N SER A 38 -1.31 -3.14 12.58
CA SER A 38 -1.88 -4.46 12.32
C SER A 38 -1.92 -4.88 10.83
N ALA A 39 -1.28 -4.14 9.92
CA ALA A 39 -1.28 -4.49 8.49
C ALA A 39 -0.64 -5.85 8.19
N GLY A 40 0.36 -6.25 8.97
CA GLY A 40 1.06 -7.53 8.79
C GLY A 40 0.58 -8.69 9.65
N GLU A 41 -0.38 -8.50 10.56
CA GLU A 41 -0.80 -9.53 11.52
C GLU A 41 -1.29 -10.80 10.82
N GLY A 42 -2.08 -10.67 9.76
CA GLY A 42 -2.55 -11.80 8.95
C GLY A 42 -1.43 -12.62 8.29
N SER A 43 -0.25 -12.02 8.14
CA SER A 43 0.97 -12.63 7.61
C SER A 43 1.97 -13.03 8.70
N SER A 44 1.56 -13.03 9.97
CA SER A 44 2.44 -13.31 11.13
C SER A 44 3.60 -12.31 11.28
N PHE A 45 3.42 -11.07 10.82
CA PHE A 45 4.35 -9.96 11.06
C PHE A 45 3.72 -8.97 12.04
N PRO A 46 4.07 -9.01 13.33
CA PRO A 46 3.50 -8.09 14.31
C PRO A 46 4.08 -6.69 14.14
N ASP A 47 3.38 -5.67 14.66
CA ASP A 47 3.77 -4.25 14.57
C ASP A 47 5.20 -3.99 15.06
N GLU A 48 5.65 -4.68 16.11
CA GLU A 48 6.99 -4.55 16.66
C GLU A 48 8.07 -4.96 15.66
N ALA A 49 7.78 -5.91 14.76
CA ALA A 49 8.71 -6.33 13.72
C ALA A 49 8.90 -5.22 12.67
N TYR A 50 7.85 -4.48 12.34
CA TYR A 50 7.93 -3.31 11.45
C TYR A 50 8.67 -2.16 12.11
N ALA A 51 8.33 -1.83 13.36
CA ALA A 51 9.03 -0.79 14.12
C ALA A 51 10.53 -1.11 14.26
N ALA A 52 10.89 -2.35 14.57
CA ALA A 52 12.29 -2.81 14.63
C ALA A 52 13.01 -2.83 13.26
N ALA A 53 12.26 -2.85 12.16
CA ALA A 53 12.80 -2.68 10.81
C ALA A 53 12.96 -1.19 10.40
N GLY A 54 12.47 -0.26 11.23
CA GLY A 54 12.56 1.18 11.00
C GLY A 54 11.33 1.81 10.34
N ALA A 55 10.20 1.09 10.27
CA ALA A 55 8.94 1.70 9.85
C ALA A 55 8.42 2.68 10.90
N GLU A 56 7.74 3.72 10.42
CA GLU A 56 6.84 4.54 11.21
C GLU A 56 5.45 3.88 11.20
N LEU A 57 4.96 3.47 12.37
CA LEU A 57 3.61 2.92 12.51
C LEU A 57 2.59 4.06 12.59
N VAL A 58 1.55 3.97 11.77
CA VAL A 58 0.44 4.93 11.73
C VAL A 58 -0.89 4.24 11.97
N ASP A 59 -1.86 4.95 12.52
CA ASP A 59 -3.08 4.32 13.05
C ASP A 59 -4.16 4.06 11.98
N THR A 60 -4.11 4.76 10.84
CA THR A 60 -5.17 4.65 9.82
C THR A 60 -4.64 4.59 8.38
N ALA A 61 -5.41 3.95 7.51
CA ALA A 61 -5.15 3.93 6.07
C ALA A 61 -5.14 5.37 5.50
N GLU A 62 -6.07 6.23 5.94
CA GLU A 62 -6.15 7.62 5.48
C GLU A 62 -4.83 8.37 5.70
N GLU A 63 -4.16 8.14 6.84
CA GLU A 63 -2.86 8.73 7.10
C GLU A 63 -1.78 8.20 6.15
N VAL A 64 -1.76 6.88 5.90
CA VAL A 64 -0.85 6.27 4.92
C VAL A 64 -1.05 6.90 3.54
N PHE A 65 -2.27 6.92 3.02
CA PHE A 65 -2.60 7.47 1.71
C PHE A 65 -2.33 8.98 1.62
N ALA A 66 -2.55 9.73 2.70
CA ALA A 66 -2.30 11.17 2.75
C ALA A 66 -0.82 11.55 2.82
N ARG A 67 0.07 10.68 3.30
CA ARG A 67 1.49 11.00 3.48
C ARG A 67 2.39 10.34 2.45
N ALA A 68 2.08 9.13 2.00
CA ALA A 68 2.94 8.37 1.11
C ALA A 68 2.97 8.95 -0.32
N GLU A 69 4.15 8.92 -0.92
CA GLU A 69 4.38 9.18 -2.34
C GLU A 69 4.11 7.93 -3.18
N MET A 70 4.35 6.75 -2.60
CA MET A 70 4.08 5.44 -3.21
C MET A 70 3.33 4.54 -2.23
N ILE A 71 2.26 3.90 -2.70
CA ILE A 71 1.50 2.88 -1.98
C ILE A 71 1.86 1.51 -2.52
N VAL A 72 2.28 0.61 -1.64
CA VAL A 72 2.56 -0.79 -1.95
C VAL A 72 1.47 -1.66 -1.30
N LYS A 73 0.72 -2.38 -2.14
CA LYS A 73 -0.39 -3.24 -1.72
C LYS A 73 -0.25 -4.64 -2.32
N VAL A 74 -1.13 -5.54 -1.92
CA VAL A 74 -1.30 -6.89 -2.48
C VAL A 74 -2.44 -6.89 -3.48
N LYS A 75 -3.63 -6.41 -3.10
CA LYS A 75 -4.83 -6.47 -3.96
C LYS A 75 -5.15 -5.10 -4.54
N GLU A 76 -6.06 -5.12 -5.50
CA GLU A 76 -6.60 -3.91 -6.09
C GLU A 76 -7.24 -3.03 -5.01
N PRO A 77 -7.10 -1.71 -5.08
CA PRO A 77 -7.71 -0.82 -4.11
C PRO A 77 -9.24 -0.95 -4.18
N GLN A 78 -9.89 -1.01 -3.02
CA GLN A 78 -11.35 -0.96 -2.95
C GLN A 78 -11.85 0.47 -3.19
N ALA A 79 -13.14 0.65 -3.46
CA ALA A 79 -13.70 1.96 -3.81
C ALA A 79 -13.31 3.09 -2.83
N VAL A 80 -13.33 2.81 -1.52
CA VAL A 80 -12.94 3.77 -0.48
C VAL A 80 -11.45 4.13 -0.53
N GLU A 81 -10.58 3.20 -0.91
CA GLU A 81 -9.14 3.46 -1.07
C GLU A 81 -8.85 4.23 -2.36
N ILE A 82 -9.62 3.98 -3.43
CA ILE A 82 -9.52 4.73 -4.69
C ILE A 82 -9.83 6.22 -4.46
N GLU A 83 -10.79 6.53 -3.58
CA GLU A 83 -11.13 7.90 -3.20
C GLU A 83 -10.01 8.62 -2.43
N MET A 84 -9.10 7.87 -1.81
CA MET A 84 -7.94 8.41 -1.09
C MET A 84 -6.72 8.66 -1.99
N LEU A 85 -6.71 8.10 -3.21
CA LEU A 85 -5.61 8.28 -4.16
C LEU A 85 -5.52 9.73 -4.65
N ARG A 86 -4.29 10.16 -4.93
CA ARG A 86 -3.99 11.55 -5.33
C ARG A 86 -3.23 11.62 -6.65
N PRO A 87 -3.35 12.73 -7.40
CA PRO A 87 -2.59 12.91 -8.64
C PRO A 87 -1.08 12.77 -8.42
N GLY A 88 -0.42 11.97 -9.27
CA GLY A 88 1.03 11.73 -9.21
C GLY A 88 1.49 10.75 -8.14
N GLN A 89 0.61 10.28 -7.25
CA GLN A 89 0.93 9.22 -6.29
C GLN A 89 1.12 7.88 -7.02
N ILE A 90 2.14 7.11 -6.66
CA ILE A 90 2.38 5.80 -7.27
C ILE A 90 1.56 4.76 -6.51
N LEU A 91 0.78 3.95 -7.22
CA LEU A 91 0.14 2.76 -6.67
C LEU A 91 0.76 1.54 -7.34
N PHE A 92 1.36 0.65 -6.55
CA PHE A 92 1.98 -0.58 -7.03
C PHE A 92 1.36 -1.80 -6.34
N THR A 93 0.57 -2.58 -7.10
CA THR A 93 -0.22 -3.71 -6.58
C THR A 93 -0.75 -4.59 -7.73
N TYR A 94 -1.40 -5.72 -7.43
CA TYR A 94 -2.24 -6.40 -8.43
C TYR A 94 -3.49 -5.58 -8.72
N LEU A 95 -3.80 -5.31 -9.98
CA LEU A 95 -4.96 -4.47 -10.34
C LEU A 95 -6.08 -5.25 -11.05
N HIS A 96 -5.71 -6.19 -11.92
CA HIS A 96 -6.62 -6.96 -12.76
C HIS A 96 -7.62 -6.05 -13.49
N LEU A 97 -7.11 -5.03 -14.19
CA LEU A 97 -7.93 -3.94 -14.74
C LEU A 97 -8.93 -4.40 -15.80
N ALA A 98 -8.56 -5.36 -16.66
CA ALA A 98 -9.36 -5.77 -17.81
C ALA A 98 -10.84 -6.15 -17.48
N PRO A 99 -11.13 -6.92 -16.41
CA PRO A 99 -12.51 -7.24 -16.03
C PRO A 99 -13.24 -6.16 -15.21
N ASP A 100 -12.59 -5.10 -14.74
CA ASP A 100 -13.15 -4.17 -13.76
C ASP A 100 -13.13 -2.71 -14.26
N LEU A 101 -14.15 -2.36 -15.05
CA LEU A 101 -14.31 -1.01 -15.59
C LEU A 101 -14.49 0.06 -14.49
N PRO A 102 -15.33 -0.13 -13.45
CA PRO A 102 -15.44 0.83 -12.35
C PRO A 102 -14.11 1.16 -11.68
N GLN A 103 -13.31 0.14 -11.34
CA GLN A 103 -11.97 0.33 -10.77
C GLN A 103 -11.09 1.13 -11.73
N THR A 104 -11.04 0.71 -13.00
CA THR A 104 -10.23 1.37 -14.04
C THR A 104 -10.60 2.86 -14.17
N GLN A 105 -11.89 3.19 -14.22
CA GLN A 105 -12.36 4.57 -14.29
C GLN A 105 -12.03 5.38 -13.03
N GLY A 106 -12.15 4.76 -11.84
CA GLY A 106 -11.76 5.38 -10.58
C GLY A 106 -10.28 5.72 -10.53
N LEU A 107 -9.42 4.79 -10.95
CA LEU A 107 -7.98 5.01 -11.04
C LEU A 107 -7.62 6.12 -12.04
N ILE A 108 -8.24 6.13 -13.22
CA ILE A 108 -8.08 7.22 -14.21
C ILE A 108 -8.46 8.57 -13.58
N LYS A 109 -9.61 8.64 -12.89
CA LYS A 109 -10.11 9.86 -12.25
C LYS A 109 -9.17 10.37 -11.15
N SER A 110 -8.53 9.47 -10.41
CA SER A 110 -7.59 9.83 -9.33
C SER A 110 -6.34 10.56 -9.83
N GLY A 111 -5.93 10.31 -11.08
CA GLY A 111 -4.68 10.83 -11.63
C GLY A 111 -3.42 10.19 -11.03
N ALA A 112 -3.56 9.11 -10.26
CA ALA A 112 -2.44 8.35 -9.72
C ALA A 112 -1.71 7.57 -10.83
N VAL A 113 -0.41 7.32 -10.63
CA VAL A 113 0.41 6.47 -11.50
C VAL A 113 0.25 5.03 -11.02
N CYS A 114 -0.58 4.25 -11.71
CA CYS A 114 -0.93 2.89 -11.30
C CYS A 114 -0.12 1.85 -12.09
N ILE A 115 0.67 1.03 -11.38
CA ILE A 115 1.50 -0.02 -11.95
C ILE A 115 0.96 -1.37 -11.46
N ALA A 116 0.61 -2.25 -12.40
CA ALA A 116 0.05 -3.56 -12.10
C ALA A 116 1.16 -4.62 -11.98
N TYR A 117 1.20 -5.39 -10.89
CA TYR A 117 2.18 -6.48 -10.71
C TYR A 117 2.12 -7.53 -11.82
N GLU A 118 0.93 -7.88 -12.29
CA GLU A 118 0.69 -8.98 -13.23
C GLU A 118 1.04 -8.67 -14.69
N THR A 119 1.50 -7.46 -14.99
CA THR A 119 1.83 -7.02 -16.35
C THR A 119 3.22 -6.41 -16.50
N VAL A 120 4.10 -6.56 -15.50
CA VAL A 120 5.51 -6.15 -15.60
C VAL A 120 6.29 -7.11 -16.48
#